data_AF-A0A1G0ZWG0-F1
#
_entry.id   AF-A0A1G0ZWG0-F1
#
_cell.length_a   1.000
_cell.length_b   1.000
_cell.length_c   1.000
_cell.angle_alpha   90.00
_cell.angle_beta   90.00
_cell.angle_gamma   90.00
#
_symmetry.space_group_name_H-M   'P 1'
#
loop_
_entity.id
_entity.type
_entity.pdbx_description
1 polymer ?
#
loop_
_entity_poly.entity_id
_entity_poly.type
_entity_poly.pdbx_seq_one_letter_code
_entity_poly.pdbx_strand_id
1 'polypeptide(L)'
;MTHSCHKPFVIWIVTTACLMNPVYTVPLLAESSPEPVTVSERFERANQSMQQADEAREREQWSAAAAGYHQALFYFEQLIHLNPDWQNTLVRFRYSYCNNQLQAMLQKSNQPAPLPSLPVPPSPPSAQARIRQAVDLIRSGDFARARPILVEGIQADPDAFEARFLLVAIDLQTNRLDDARFLADGLRFDHPRDPALHLLLAGMHLAEGDLVQSERLIRESIRLNPRLPAAQFNLAQLLLLQTPPQIKDARQAYQRSLRLGGTPHTPLEERLKATPAP
;
A
#
# COMPACT_ATOMS: atom_id res chain seq x y z
N MET A 1 44.88 -36.84 -9.49
CA MET A 1 44.33 -36.03 -8.37
C MET A 1 45.38 -35.00 -7.96
N THR A 2 44.91 -33.85 -7.48
CA THR A 2 45.63 -32.69 -6.87
C THR A 2 46.38 -31.70 -7.80
N HIS A 3 45.66 -30.60 -8.07
CA HIS A 3 45.98 -29.20 -7.77
C HIS A 3 47.19 -28.44 -8.33
N SER A 4 46.84 -27.23 -8.77
CA SER A 4 47.55 -25.94 -8.66
C SER A 4 48.56 -25.59 -9.75
N CYS A 5 48.07 -24.85 -10.74
CA CYS A 5 48.87 -23.98 -11.59
C CYS A 5 49.07 -22.63 -10.88
N HIS A 6 50.32 -22.18 -10.84
CA HIS A 6 50.80 -21.04 -10.08
C HIS A 6 51.43 -20.01 -11.04
N LYS A 7 50.97 -18.75 -10.93
CA LYS A 7 51.68 -17.47 -11.22
C LYS A 7 51.89 -17.04 -12.70
N PRO A 8 52.28 -15.77 -13.01
CA PRO A 8 52.06 -14.49 -12.32
C PRO A 8 51.69 -13.27 -13.24
N PHE A 9 51.35 -12.18 -12.56
CA PHE A 9 51.44 -10.74 -12.88
C PHE A 9 52.34 -10.31 -14.07
N VAL A 10 51.82 -9.40 -14.92
CA VAL A 10 52.61 -8.51 -15.78
C VAL A 10 52.15 -7.06 -15.57
N ILE A 11 53.09 -6.25 -15.08
CA ILE A 11 53.03 -4.79 -14.93
C ILE A 11 53.51 -4.18 -16.26
N TRP A 12 52.81 -3.18 -16.79
CA TRP A 12 53.39 -2.27 -17.78
C TRP A 12 53.74 -0.94 -17.13
N ILE A 13 55.03 -0.63 -17.23
CA ILE A 13 55.69 0.63 -16.93
C ILE A 13 55.43 1.59 -18.10
N VAL A 14 55.11 2.85 -17.80
CA VAL A 14 55.44 3.98 -18.69
C VAL A 14 56.24 5.00 -17.87
N THR A 15 57.52 5.07 -18.20
CA THR A 15 58.47 6.14 -17.85
C THR A 15 58.35 7.28 -18.84
N THR A 16 58.35 8.55 -18.41
CA THR A 16 59.41 9.55 -18.74
C THR A 16 59.29 10.80 -17.85
N ALA A 17 60.39 11.54 -17.77
CA ALA A 17 60.82 12.41 -16.69
C ALA A 17 60.34 13.88 -16.73
N CYS A 18 60.34 14.47 -15.53
CA CYS A 18 60.68 15.84 -15.12
C CYS A 18 60.35 17.04 -16.01
N LEU A 19 59.66 18.03 -15.44
CA LEU A 19 60.19 19.40 -15.27
C LEU A 19 59.41 20.15 -14.17
N MET A 20 60.14 21.00 -13.44
CA MET A 20 59.78 21.69 -12.20
C MET A 20 58.63 22.70 -12.37
N ASN A 21 57.76 22.81 -11.37
CA ASN A 21 57.06 24.05 -11.07
C ASN A 21 56.66 24.09 -9.58
N PRO A 22 57.04 25.11 -8.79
CA PRO A 22 56.59 25.25 -7.41
C PRO A 22 55.29 26.06 -7.41
N VAL A 23 54.15 25.39 -7.24
CA VAL A 23 52.87 26.08 -7.04
C VAL A 23 52.18 25.46 -5.82
N TYR A 24 52.23 26.24 -4.74
CA TYR A 24 51.31 26.27 -3.59
C TYR A 24 50.53 24.99 -3.24
N THR A 25 50.91 24.35 -2.14
CA THR A 25 50.06 23.39 -1.44
C THR A 25 48.83 24.10 -0.87
N VAL A 26 47.70 24.00 -1.58
CA VAL A 26 46.38 24.20 -0.98
C VAL A 26 46.06 22.95 -0.14
N PRO A 27 45.60 23.08 1.11
CA PRO A 27 45.16 21.91 1.86
C PRO A 27 43.96 21.31 1.13
N LEU A 28 44.08 20.04 0.74
CA LEU A 28 43.00 19.24 0.18
C LEU A 28 41.95 19.08 1.30
N LEU A 29 40.93 19.96 1.30
CA LEU A 29 39.68 19.65 1.98
C LEU A 29 39.19 18.35 1.34
N ALA A 30 39.17 17.29 2.14
CA ALA A 30 38.48 16.06 1.75
C ALA A 30 37.02 16.46 1.52
N GLU A 31 36.64 16.67 0.26
CA GLU A 31 35.25 16.65 -0.15
C GLU A 31 34.73 15.30 0.30
N SER A 32 33.87 15.33 1.32
CA SER A 32 33.12 14.17 1.76
C SER A 32 32.33 13.68 0.55
N SER A 33 32.80 12.61 -0.09
CA SER A 33 32.03 11.87 -1.08
C SER A 33 30.66 11.63 -0.47
N PRO A 34 29.56 12.08 -1.11
CA PRO A 34 28.23 11.85 -0.56
C PRO A 34 28.04 10.35 -0.37
N GLU A 35 27.69 9.93 0.85
CA GLU A 35 27.44 8.52 1.14
C GLU A 35 26.43 7.94 0.14
N PRO A 36 26.58 6.66 -0.26
CA PRO A 36 25.67 6.05 -1.21
C PRO A 36 24.24 6.06 -0.64
N VAL A 37 23.34 6.80 -1.30
CA VAL A 37 21.92 6.89 -0.94
C VAL A 37 21.33 5.49 -0.79
N THR A 38 20.81 5.19 0.39
CA THR A 38 20.27 3.86 0.71
C THR A 38 19.00 3.56 -0.09
N VAL A 39 18.63 2.28 -0.20
CA VAL A 39 17.40 1.86 -0.90
C VAL A 39 16.16 2.50 -0.27
N SER A 40 16.09 2.52 1.06
CA SER A 40 14.99 3.15 1.81
C SER A 40 14.92 4.65 1.58
N GLU A 41 16.06 5.34 1.61
CA GLU A 41 16.10 6.79 1.40
C GLU A 41 15.69 7.16 -0.04
N ARG A 42 16.07 6.35 -1.04
CA ARG A 42 15.62 6.53 -2.42
C ARG A 42 14.09 6.38 -2.52
N PHE A 43 13.53 5.41 -1.83
CA PHE A 43 12.08 5.20 -1.79
C PHE A 43 11.34 6.33 -1.06
N GLU A 44 11.88 6.84 0.04
CA GLU A 44 11.34 8.02 0.72
C GLU A 44 11.34 9.25 -0.19
N ARG A 45 12.44 9.51 -0.91
CA ARG A 45 12.51 10.60 -1.90
C ARG A 45 11.51 10.42 -3.04
N ALA A 46 11.31 9.19 -3.51
CA ALA A 46 10.30 8.87 -4.52
C ALA A 46 8.89 9.22 -4.02
N ASN A 47 8.54 8.76 -2.82
CA ASN A 47 7.23 9.00 -2.21
C ASN A 47 6.99 10.49 -1.91
N GLN A 48 8.01 11.21 -1.43
CA GLN A 48 7.92 12.64 -1.19
C GLN A 48 7.68 13.42 -2.49
N SER A 49 8.38 13.07 -3.57
CA SER A 49 8.21 13.70 -4.88
C SER A 49 6.81 13.44 -5.44
N MET A 50 6.32 12.21 -5.28
CA MET A 50 4.96 11.81 -5.67
C MET A 50 3.91 12.62 -4.90
N GLN A 51 4.02 12.68 -3.57
CA GLN A 51 3.09 13.43 -2.72
C GLN A 51 3.06 14.93 -3.09
N GLN A 52 4.22 15.55 -3.29
CA GLN A 52 4.31 16.95 -3.72
C GLN A 52 3.66 17.17 -5.09
N ALA A 53 3.80 16.19 -6.00
CA ALA A 53 3.16 16.23 -7.31
C ALA A 53 1.63 16.19 -7.20
N ASP A 54 1.12 15.30 -6.35
CA ASP A 54 -0.32 15.17 -6.08
C ASP A 54 -0.89 16.48 -5.51
N GLU A 55 -0.22 17.07 -4.51
CA GLU A 55 -0.63 18.35 -3.93
C GLU A 55 -0.58 19.50 -4.95
N ALA A 56 0.46 19.54 -5.80
CA ALA A 56 0.56 20.54 -6.86
C ALA A 56 -0.58 20.36 -7.89
N ARG A 57 -0.93 19.12 -8.21
CA ARG A 57 -2.04 18.78 -9.13
C ARG A 57 -3.37 19.25 -8.56
N GLU A 58 -3.63 19.04 -7.27
CA GLU A 58 -4.84 19.51 -6.58
C GLU A 58 -4.96 21.05 -6.58
N ARG A 59 -3.82 21.76 -6.51
CA ARG A 59 -3.75 23.22 -6.63
C ARG A 59 -3.75 23.70 -8.09
N GLU A 60 -3.98 22.81 -9.06
CA GLU A 60 -3.94 23.08 -10.50
C GLU A 60 -2.59 23.64 -11.00
N GLN A 61 -1.51 23.39 -10.26
CA GLN A 61 -0.15 23.78 -10.61
C GLN A 61 0.48 22.72 -11.54
N TRP A 62 -0.05 22.61 -12.76
CA TRP A 62 0.24 21.51 -13.68
C TRP A 62 1.73 21.30 -13.99
N SER A 63 2.49 22.39 -14.14
CA SER A 63 3.94 22.29 -14.39
C SER A 63 4.70 21.73 -13.19
N ALA A 64 4.37 22.16 -11.97
CA ALA A 64 4.98 21.66 -10.75
C ALA A 64 4.59 20.20 -10.48
N ALA A 65 3.33 19.85 -10.74
CA ALA A 65 2.84 18.48 -10.66
C ALA A 65 3.60 17.55 -11.64
N ALA A 66 3.76 17.96 -12.90
CA ALA A 66 4.48 17.16 -13.89
C ALA A 66 5.94 16.94 -13.49
N ALA A 67 6.61 17.99 -13.00
CA ALA A 67 7.98 17.89 -12.50
C ALA A 67 8.10 16.91 -11.32
N GLY A 68 7.18 16.98 -10.37
CA GLY A 68 7.14 16.06 -9.23
C GLY A 68 6.91 14.60 -9.64
N TYR A 69 5.99 14.33 -10.57
CA TYR A 69 5.78 12.96 -11.07
C TYR A 69 6.98 12.43 -11.85
N HIS A 70 7.63 13.25 -12.68
CA HIS A 70 8.87 12.86 -13.35
C HIS A 70 9.98 12.51 -12.35
N GLN A 71 10.11 13.29 -11.28
CA GLN A 71 11.09 13.04 -10.24
C GLN A 71 10.79 11.76 -9.45
N ALA A 72 9.51 11.51 -9.14
CA ALA A 72 9.07 10.26 -8.51
C ALA A 72 9.38 9.03 -9.41
N LEU A 73 9.03 9.12 -10.70
CA LEU A 73 9.31 8.07 -11.69
C LEU A 73 10.80 7.74 -11.78
N PHE A 74 11.66 8.76 -11.79
CA PHE A 74 13.11 8.57 -11.81
C PHE A 74 13.60 7.73 -10.63
N TYR A 75 13.13 8.02 -9.41
CA TYR A 75 13.54 7.24 -8.23
C TYR A 75 12.94 5.84 -8.22
N PHE A 76 11.68 5.66 -8.63
CA PHE A 76 11.06 4.34 -8.73
C PHE A 76 11.73 3.48 -9.80
N GLU A 77 12.11 4.05 -10.95
CA GLU A 77 12.86 3.37 -12.00
C GLU A 77 14.22 2.88 -11.48
N GLN A 78 14.95 3.73 -10.75
CA GLN A 78 16.18 3.31 -10.09
C GLN A 78 15.97 2.16 -9.09
N LEU A 79 14.89 2.18 -8.30
CA LEU A 79 14.57 1.08 -7.38
C LEU A 79 14.30 -0.23 -8.14
N ILE A 80 13.56 -0.17 -9.25
CA ILE A 80 13.28 -1.34 -10.10
C ILE A 80 14.58 -1.93 -10.67
N HIS A 81 15.53 -1.10 -11.08
CA HIS A 81 16.77 -1.56 -11.69
C HIS A 81 17.84 -2.00 -10.70
N LEU A 82 18.03 -1.24 -9.61
CA LEU A 82 19.10 -1.47 -8.64
C LEU A 82 18.70 -2.48 -7.57
N ASN A 83 17.40 -2.58 -7.28
CA ASN A 83 16.87 -3.38 -6.18
C ASN A 83 15.56 -4.10 -6.59
N PRO A 84 15.61 -4.95 -7.63
CA PRO A 84 14.41 -5.51 -8.25
C PRO A 84 13.53 -6.30 -7.28
N ASP A 85 14.08 -6.95 -6.25
CA ASP A 85 13.28 -7.74 -5.29
C ASP A 85 12.75 -6.90 -4.11
N TRP A 86 13.30 -5.70 -3.90
CA TRP A 86 12.94 -4.87 -2.75
C TRP A 86 11.59 -4.19 -2.98
N GLN A 87 10.57 -4.61 -2.23
CA GLN A 87 9.20 -4.08 -2.32
C GLN A 87 8.68 -3.97 -3.76
N ASN A 88 9.10 -4.90 -4.65
CA ASN A 88 8.89 -4.86 -6.10
C ASN A 88 7.46 -4.47 -6.48
N THR A 89 6.50 -5.15 -5.85
CA THR A 89 5.06 -4.99 -6.04
C THR A 89 4.62 -3.55 -5.79
N LEU A 90 5.02 -2.97 -4.66
CA LEU A 90 4.66 -1.60 -4.27
C LEU A 90 5.33 -0.56 -5.16
N VAL A 91 6.63 -0.74 -5.45
CA VAL A 91 7.40 0.17 -6.31
C VAL A 91 6.81 0.21 -7.72
N ARG A 92 6.48 -0.95 -8.31
CA ARG A 92 5.88 -1.03 -9.64
C ARG A 92 4.48 -0.41 -9.68
N PHE A 93 3.69 -0.61 -8.63
CA PHE A 93 2.39 0.05 -8.50
C PHE A 93 2.53 1.57 -8.51
N ARG A 94 3.42 2.14 -7.67
CA ARG A 94 3.63 3.60 -7.60
C ARG A 94 4.24 4.18 -8.88
N TYR A 95 5.12 3.44 -9.54
CA TYR A 95 5.61 3.82 -10.88
C TYR A 95 4.46 3.93 -11.89
N SER A 96 3.59 2.91 -11.94
CA SER A 96 2.41 2.91 -12.82
C SER A 96 1.46 4.07 -12.51
N TYR A 97 1.21 4.34 -11.22
CA TYR A 97 0.43 5.50 -10.77
C TYR A 97 0.98 6.81 -11.35
N CYS A 98 2.25 7.11 -11.09
CA CYS A 98 2.88 8.36 -11.55
C CYS A 98 2.83 8.50 -13.08
N ASN A 99 3.07 7.40 -13.81
CA ASN A 99 3.03 7.40 -15.27
C ASN A 99 1.62 7.69 -15.81
N ASN A 100 0.59 7.07 -15.21
CA ASN A 100 -0.81 7.31 -15.61
C ASN A 100 -1.26 8.75 -15.32
N GLN A 101 -0.88 9.31 -14.17
CA GLN A 101 -1.19 10.70 -13.85
C GLN A 101 -0.57 11.66 -14.85
N LEU A 102 0.70 11.46 -15.19
CA LEU A 102 1.39 12.28 -16.17
C LEU A 102 0.75 12.18 -17.56
N GLN A 103 0.36 10.99 -18.01
CA GLN A 103 -0.35 10.79 -19.27
C GLN A 103 -1.70 11.51 -19.29
N ALA A 104 -2.48 11.40 -18.21
CA ALA A 104 -3.76 12.10 -18.08
C ALA A 104 -3.60 13.63 -18.15
N MET A 105 -2.53 14.16 -17.56
CA MET A 105 -2.20 15.59 -17.62
C MET A 105 -1.80 16.03 -19.04
N LEU A 106 -0.95 15.27 -19.72
CA LEU A 106 -0.54 15.55 -21.11
C LEU A 106 -1.72 15.51 -22.08
N GLN A 107 -2.67 14.61 -21.86
CA GLN A 107 -3.91 14.57 -22.63
C GLN A 107 -4.78 15.81 -22.41
N LYS A 108 -4.83 16.35 -21.18
CA LYS A 108 -5.54 17.61 -20.90
C LYS A 108 -4.83 18.83 -21.51
N SER A 109 -3.49 18.86 -21.50
CA SER A 109 -2.72 20.00 -22.03
C SER A 109 -2.73 20.08 -23.56
N ASN A 110 -2.83 18.93 -24.26
CA ASN A 110 -2.86 18.87 -25.72
C ASN A 110 -4.27 18.98 -26.32
N GLN A 111 -5.29 19.35 -25.54
CA GLN A 111 -6.62 19.64 -26.08
C GLN A 111 -6.59 21.01 -26.79
N PRO A 112 -6.96 21.08 -28.09
CA PRO A 112 -7.17 22.37 -28.74
C PRO A 112 -8.27 23.15 -27.99
N ALA A 113 -8.15 24.48 -27.99
CA ALA A 113 -9.09 25.37 -27.30
C ALA A 113 -10.55 24.97 -27.61
N PRO A 114 -11.44 24.98 -26.60
CA PRO A 114 -12.79 24.46 -26.77
C PRO A 114 -13.53 25.26 -27.84
N LEU A 115 -13.92 24.57 -28.92
CA LEU A 115 -14.95 25.06 -29.82
C LEU A 115 -16.25 25.26 -28.99
N PRO A 116 -17.11 26.24 -29.34
CA PRO A 116 -18.39 26.43 -28.67
C PRO A 116 -19.15 25.09 -28.59
N SER A 117 -19.56 24.71 -27.39
CA SER A 117 -19.88 23.33 -27.03
C SER A 117 -21.14 22.82 -27.73
N LEU A 118 -20.97 21.72 -28.48
CA LEU A 118 -22.01 20.72 -28.62
C LEU A 118 -22.22 20.02 -27.25
N PRO A 119 -23.42 19.50 -26.94
CA PRO A 119 -23.72 18.89 -25.64
C PRO A 119 -22.69 17.79 -25.32
N VAL A 120 -21.88 18.05 -24.29
CA VAL A 120 -20.89 17.09 -23.78
C VAL A 120 -21.66 16.00 -23.04
N PRO A 121 -21.50 14.71 -23.37
CA PRO A 121 -22.09 13.63 -22.60
C PRO A 121 -21.60 13.74 -21.13
N PRO A 122 -22.42 13.38 -20.14
CA PRO A 122 -22.07 13.55 -18.73
C PRO A 122 -20.71 12.89 -18.46
N SER A 123 -19.84 13.59 -17.72
CA SER A 123 -18.54 13.08 -17.32
C SER A 123 -18.68 11.68 -16.71
N PRO A 124 -17.77 10.73 -17.02
CA PRO A 124 -17.82 9.41 -16.41
C PRO A 124 -17.84 9.52 -14.88
N PRO A 125 -18.55 8.64 -14.16
CA PRO A 125 -18.73 8.76 -12.71
C PRO A 125 -17.40 8.91 -11.97
N SER A 126 -17.32 9.84 -11.01
CA SER A 126 -16.11 9.99 -10.19
C SER A 126 -15.83 8.73 -9.36
N ALA A 127 -14.61 8.58 -8.84
CA ALA A 127 -14.28 7.50 -7.91
C ALA A 127 -15.28 7.41 -6.75
N GLN A 128 -15.66 8.56 -6.17
CA GLN A 128 -16.68 8.62 -5.10
C GLN A 128 -18.06 8.12 -5.55
N ALA A 129 -18.48 8.42 -6.79
CA ALA A 129 -19.74 7.93 -7.31
C ALA A 129 -19.73 6.41 -7.48
N ARG A 130 -18.61 5.85 -7.95
CA ARG A 130 -18.40 4.40 -8.07
C ARG A 130 -18.36 3.72 -6.71
N ILE A 131 -17.67 4.30 -5.72
CA ILE A 131 -17.64 3.79 -4.34
C ILE A 131 -19.06 3.71 -3.78
N ARG A 132 -19.87 4.78 -3.91
CA ARG A 132 -21.27 4.77 -3.44
C ARG A 132 -22.08 3.65 -4.10
N GLN A 133 -21.96 3.50 -5.43
CA GLN A 133 -22.63 2.43 -6.16
C GLN A 133 -22.17 1.04 -5.67
N ALA A 134 -20.88 0.83 -5.49
CA ALA A 134 -20.35 -0.42 -4.98
C ALA A 134 -20.84 -0.71 -3.56
N VAL A 135 -20.91 0.29 -2.69
CA VAL A 135 -21.45 0.14 -1.33
C VAL A 135 -22.91 -0.32 -1.36
N ASP A 136 -23.73 0.23 -2.25
CA ASP A 136 -25.13 -0.22 -2.41
C ASP A 136 -25.22 -1.67 -2.88
N LEU A 137 -24.34 -2.08 -3.80
CA LEU A 137 -24.24 -3.47 -4.26
C LEU A 137 -23.73 -4.41 -3.16
N ILE A 138 -22.76 -3.99 -2.35
CA ILE A 138 -22.24 -4.74 -1.18
C ILE A 138 -23.37 -4.96 -0.17
N ARG A 139 -24.18 -3.92 0.11
CA ARG A 139 -25.33 -4.03 1.02
C ARG A 139 -26.38 -5.02 0.52
N SER A 140 -26.56 -5.13 -0.79
CA SER A 140 -27.44 -6.15 -1.38
C SER A 140 -26.79 -7.54 -1.50
N GLY A 141 -25.53 -7.70 -1.10
CA GLY A 141 -24.76 -8.95 -1.23
C GLY A 141 -24.28 -9.25 -2.66
N ASP A 142 -24.41 -8.31 -3.59
CA ASP A 142 -24.05 -8.46 -5.00
C ASP A 142 -22.56 -8.14 -5.21
N PHE A 143 -21.71 -8.97 -4.62
CA PHE A 143 -20.25 -8.81 -4.70
C PHE A 143 -19.72 -8.94 -6.13
N ALA A 144 -20.39 -9.75 -6.96
CA ALA A 144 -20.01 -9.95 -8.36
C ALA A 144 -20.08 -8.65 -9.16
N ARG A 145 -21.11 -7.83 -8.93
CA ARG A 145 -21.24 -6.51 -9.57
C ARG A 145 -20.50 -5.41 -8.83
N ALA A 146 -20.38 -5.48 -7.50
CA ALA A 146 -19.66 -4.47 -6.73
C ALA A 146 -18.16 -4.40 -7.09
N ARG A 147 -17.52 -5.56 -7.27
CA ARG A 147 -16.08 -5.67 -7.51
C ARG A 147 -15.58 -4.87 -8.73
N PRO A 148 -16.10 -5.05 -9.96
CA PRO A 148 -15.63 -4.28 -11.11
C PRO A 148 -15.87 -2.78 -10.94
N ILE A 149 -16.94 -2.37 -10.26
CA ILE A 149 -17.21 -0.96 -9.97
C ILE A 149 -16.14 -0.35 -9.06
N LEU A 150 -15.67 -1.11 -8.05
CA LEU A 150 -14.55 -0.67 -7.21
C LEU A 150 -13.23 -0.60 -8.00
N VAL A 151 -12.98 -1.55 -8.90
CA VAL A 151 -11.81 -1.51 -9.79
C VAL A 151 -11.83 -0.25 -10.66
N GLU A 152 -12.96 0.08 -11.27
CA GLU A 152 -13.10 1.34 -12.00
C GLU A 152 -12.97 2.57 -11.07
N GLY A 153 -13.41 2.47 -9.82
CA GLY A 153 -13.23 3.50 -8.80
C GLY A 153 -11.75 3.77 -8.53
N ILE A 154 -10.96 2.71 -8.37
CA ILE A 154 -9.50 2.77 -8.19
C ILE A 154 -8.81 3.25 -9.47
N GLN A 155 -9.31 2.91 -10.66
CA GLN A 155 -8.75 3.47 -11.91
C GLN A 155 -8.98 4.97 -12.01
N ALA A 156 -10.13 5.46 -11.54
CA ALA A 156 -10.45 6.88 -11.53
C ALA A 156 -9.69 7.66 -10.45
N ASP A 157 -9.44 7.03 -9.30
CA ASP A 157 -8.63 7.54 -8.22
C ASP A 157 -7.84 6.40 -7.54
N PRO A 158 -6.58 6.20 -7.93
CA PRO A 158 -5.76 5.11 -7.39
C PRO A 158 -5.42 5.24 -5.89
N ASP A 159 -5.58 6.43 -5.31
CA ASP A 159 -5.31 6.69 -3.90
C ASP A 159 -6.60 6.64 -3.05
N ALA A 160 -7.75 6.35 -3.67
CA ALA A 160 -9.02 6.20 -2.97
C ALA A 160 -8.97 5.03 -1.98
N PHE A 161 -8.60 5.34 -0.73
CA PHE A 161 -8.50 4.40 0.38
C PHE A 161 -9.76 3.55 0.51
N GLU A 162 -10.93 4.19 0.49
CA GLU A 162 -12.21 3.50 0.65
C GLU A 162 -12.47 2.48 -0.47
N ALA A 163 -12.14 2.81 -1.73
CA ALA A 163 -12.31 1.88 -2.85
C ALA A 163 -11.40 0.66 -2.71
N ARG A 164 -10.12 0.88 -2.40
CA ARG A 164 -9.12 -0.18 -2.18
C ARG A 164 -9.49 -1.06 -0.98
N PHE A 165 -9.90 -0.44 0.13
CA PHE A 165 -10.32 -1.13 1.35
C PHE A 165 -11.52 -2.04 1.09
N LEU A 166 -12.57 -1.50 0.43
CA LEU A 166 -13.77 -2.27 0.11
C LEU A 166 -13.47 -3.40 -0.87
N LEU A 167 -12.55 -3.20 -1.82
CA LEU A 167 -12.18 -4.25 -2.77
C LEU A 167 -11.48 -5.42 -2.07
N VAL A 168 -10.54 -5.13 -1.17
CA VAL A 168 -9.90 -6.15 -0.33
C VAL A 168 -10.94 -6.89 0.53
N ALA A 169 -11.90 -6.17 1.12
CA ALA A 169 -12.95 -6.79 1.93
C ALA A 169 -13.84 -7.76 1.13
N ILE A 170 -14.23 -7.37 -0.09
CA ILE A 170 -14.98 -8.24 -1.01
C ILE A 170 -14.14 -9.45 -1.43
N ASP A 171 -12.88 -9.23 -1.77
CA ASP A 171 -12.00 -10.30 -2.25
C ASP A 171 -11.74 -11.34 -1.15
N LEU A 172 -11.64 -10.90 0.11
CA LEU A 172 -11.64 -11.82 1.26
C LEU A 172 -12.93 -12.62 1.40
N GLN A 173 -14.08 -11.95 1.33
CA GLN A 173 -15.37 -12.60 1.48
C GLN A 173 -15.67 -13.59 0.34
N THR A 174 -15.08 -13.36 -0.83
CA THR A 174 -15.24 -14.20 -2.03
C THR A 174 -14.06 -15.15 -2.27
N ASN A 175 -13.19 -15.34 -1.27
CA ASN A 175 -12.03 -16.24 -1.27
C ASN A 175 -11.02 -15.98 -2.40
N ARG A 176 -10.89 -14.73 -2.84
CA ARG A 176 -9.85 -14.24 -3.77
C ARG A 176 -8.66 -13.69 -2.99
N LEU A 177 -7.99 -14.57 -2.25
CA LEU A 177 -6.95 -14.17 -1.28
C LEU A 177 -5.72 -13.51 -1.95
N ASP A 178 -5.32 -13.97 -3.14
CA ASP A 178 -4.18 -13.41 -3.88
C ASP A 178 -4.43 -11.95 -4.29
N ASP A 179 -5.62 -11.66 -4.84
CA ASP A 179 -6.02 -10.31 -5.23
C ASP A 179 -6.12 -9.38 -4.00
N ALA A 180 -6.68 -9.89 -2.89
CA ALA A 180 -6.76 -9.16 -1.63
C ALA A 180 -5.36 -8.82 -1.09
N ARG A 181 -4.39 -9.74 -1.20
CA ARG A 181 -3.02 -9.56 -0.67
C ARG A 181 -2.32 -8.37 -1.28
N PHE A 182 -2.35 -8.26 -2.60
CA PHE A 182 -1.68 -7.20 -3.33
C PHE A 182 -2.14 -5.80 -2.86
N LEU A 183 -3.46 -5.59 -2.81
CA LEU A 183 -4.02 -4.29 -2.42
C LEU A 183 -3.84 -3.99 -0.94
N ALA A 184 -3.95 -5.01 -0.08
CA ALA A 184 -3.81 -4.88 1.36
C ALA A 184 -2.38 -4.48 1.79
N ASP A 185 -1.34 -4.98 1.10
CA ASP A 185 0.05 -4.60 1.39
C ASP A 185 0.30 -3.11 1.13
N GLY A 186 -0.26 -2.57 0.05
CA GLY A 186 -0.20 -1.14 -0.23
C GLY A 186 -0.93 -0.31 0.82
N LEU A 187 -2.17 -0.71 1.17
CA LEU A 187 -2.95 -0.05 2.21
C LEU A 187 -2.24 -0.03 3.57
N ARG A 188 -1.57 -1.14 3.95
CA ARG A 188 -0.80 -1.24 5.20
C ARG A 188 0.30 -0.19 5.27
N PHE A 189 0.96 0.08 4.16
CA PHE A 189 2.02 1.09 4.08
C PHE A 189 1.44 2.50 4.16
N ASP A 190 0.34 2.76 3.45
CA ASP A 190 -0.28 4.09 3.37
C ASP A 190 -0.99 4.47 4.68
N HIS A 191 -1.57 3.50 5.39
CA HIS A 191 -2.40 3.73 6.59
C HIS A 191 -2.01 2.82 7.78
N PRO A 192 -0.75 2.86 8.27
CA PRO A 192 -0.22 1.92 9.25
C PRO A 192 -0.84 2.02 10.65
N ARG A 193 -1.74 2.99 10.89
CA ARG A 193 -2.40 3.22 12.18
C ARG A 193 -3.93 3.22 12.07
N ASP A 194 -4.47 2.80 10.93
CA ASP A 194 -5.92 2.70 10.77
C ASP A 194 -6.46 1.42 11.45
N PRO A 195 -7.38 1.54 12.42
CA PRO A 195 -7.90 0.39 13.17
C PRO A 195 -8.76 -0.54 12.30
N ALA A 196 -9.47 -0.03 11.29
CA ALA A 196 -10.30 -0.87 10.41
C ALA A 196 -9.42 -1.71 9.49
N LEU A 197 -8.31 -1.15 9.00
CA LEU A 197 -7.33 -1.86 8.19
C LEU A 197 -6.66 -2.98 8.98
N HIS A 198 -6.37 -2.78 10.27
CA HIS A 198 -5.88 -3.87 11.12
C HIS A 198 -6.87 -5.03 11.22
N LEU A 199 -8.18 -4.77 11.27
CA LEU A 199 -9.18 -5.84 11.24
C LEU A 199 -9.26 -6.52 9.88
N LEU A 200 -9.15 -5.76 8.80
CA LEU A 200 -9.14 -6.30 7.45
C LEU A 200 -7.97 -7.26 7.25
N LEU A 201 -6.76 -6.83 7.63
CA LEU A 201 -5.55 -7.65 7.61
C LEU A 201 -5.67 -8.87 8.54
N ALA A 202 -6.29 -8.71 9.72
CA ALA A 202 -6.54 -9.85 10.60
C ALA A 202 -7.47 -10.89 9.95
N GLY A 203 -8.49 -10.45 9.22
CA GLY A 203 -9.37 -11.34 8.45
C GLY A 203 -8.61 -12.11 7.36
N MET A 204 -7.61 -11.49 6.72
CA MET A 204 -6.72 -12.17 5.78
C MET A 204 -5.91 -13.28 6.45
N HIS A 205 -5.23 -12.97 7.55
CA HIS A 205 -4.47 -13.97 8.29
C HIS A 205 -5.38 -15.10 8.83
N LEU A 206 -6.62 -14.77 9.19
CA LEU A 206 -7.61 -15.77 9.60
C LEU A 206 -7.96 -16.73 8.45
N ALA A 207 -8.17 -16.21 7.24
CA ALA A 207 -8.45 -17.01 6.05
C ALA A 207 -7.28 -17.93 5.67
N GLU A 208 -6.05 -17.53 6.00
CA GLU A 208 -4.83 -18.32 5.82
C GLU A 208 -4.57 -19.32 6.96
N GLY A 209 -5.37 -19.28 8.03
CA GLY A 209 -5.18 -20.11 9.23
C GLY A 209 -4.12 -19.61 10.21
N ASP A 210 -3.53 -18.43 9.98
CA ASP A 210 -2.59 -17.79 10.91
C ASP A 210 -3.34 -17.07 12.04
N LEU A 211 -3.84 -17.87 12.99
CA LEU A 211 -4.59 -17.37 14.14
C LEU A 211 -3.73 -16.43 15.03
N VAL A 212 -2.41 -16.61 15.04
CA VAL A 212 -1.51 -15.83 15.89
C VAL A 212 -1.37 -14.40 15.35
N GLN A 213 -1.09 -14.24 14.06
CA GLN A 213 -1.02 -12.91 13.45
C GLN A 213 -2.39 -12.23 13.42
N SER A 214 -3.46 -13.00 13.15
CA SER A 214 -4.82 -12.48 13.21
C SER A 214 -5.15 -11.91 14.59
N GLU A 215 -4.85 -12.63 15.67
CA GLU A 215 -5.07 -12.14 17.04
C GLU A 215 -4.27 -10.87 17.33
N ARG A 216 -2.98 -10.85 16.96
CA ARG A 216 -2.11 -9.68 17.16
C ARG A 216 -2.69 -8.43 16.49
N LEU A 217 -3.15 -8.56 15.25
CA LEU A 217 -3.72 -7.45 14.48
C LEU A 217 -5.07 -7.00 15.05
N ILE A 218 -5.93 -7.92 15.50
CA ILE A 218 -7.20 -7.55 16.17
C ILE A 218 -6.91 -6.78 17.46
N ARG A 219 -5.96 -7.24 18.28
CA ARG A 219 -5.58 -6.54 19.52
C ARG A 219 -4.99 -5.16 19.24
N GLU A 220 -4.22 -5.03 18.16
CA GLU A 220 -3.70 -3.72 17.72
C GLU A 220 -4.83 -2.78 17.26
N SER A 221 -5.83 -3.30 16.52
CA SER A 221 -7.04 -2.53 16.19
C SER A 221 -7.78 -2.04 17.44
N ILE A 222 -7.93 -2.91 18.47
CA ILE A 222 -8.53 -2.54 19.76
C ILE A 222 -7.69 -1.47 20.46
N ARG A 223 -6.36 -1.55 20.40
CA ARG A 223 -5.46 -0.55 20.99
C ARG A 223 -5.59 0.81 20.30
N LEU A 224 -5.67 0.82 18.97
CA LEU A 224 -5.80 2.02 18.15
C LEU A 224 -7.18 2.67 18.31
N ASN A 225 -8.25 1.86 18.35
CA ASN A 225 -9.60 2.34 18.62
C ASN A 225 -10.35 1.40 19.58
N PRO A 226 -10.30 1.68 20.90
CA PRO A 226 -10.98 0.87 21.92
C PRO A 226 -12.51 0.90 21.85
N ARG A 227 -13.09 1.79 21.04
CA ARG A 227 -14.55 1.94 20.87
C ARG A 227 -15.06 1.29 19.58
N LEU A 228 -14.21 0.64 18.78
CA LEU A 228 -14.62 -0.06 17.57
C LEU A 228 -15.30 -1.40 17.90
N PRO A 229 -16.63 -1.54 17.73
CA PRO A 229 -17.33 -2.77 18.11
C PRO A 229 -16.86 -3.97 17.30
N ALA A 230 -16.61 -3.75 16.01
CA ALA A 230 -16.13 -4.76 15.08
C ALA A 230 -14.84 -5.44 15.55
N ALA A 231 -13.95 -4.73 16.25
CA ALA A 231 -12.70 -5.32 16.74
C ALA A 231 -12.94 -6.34 17.86
N GLN A 232 -13.84 -6.00 18.79
CA GLN A 232 -14.26 -6.88 19.88
C GLN A 232 -15.06 -8.09 19.35
N PHE A 233 -15.89 -7.87 18.33
CA PHE A 233 -16.61 -8.95 17.65
C PHE A 233 -15.65 -9.94 16.98
N ASN A 234 -14.67 -9.45 16.20
CA ASN A 234 -13.68 -10.30 15.55
C ASN A 234 -12.80 -11.04 16.56
N LEU A 235 -12.42 -10.42 17.68
CA LEU A 235 -11.69 -11.10 18.76
C LEU A 235 -12.51 -12.27 19.32
N ALA A 236 -13.81 -12.06 19.57
CA ALA A 236 -14.69 -13.12 20.07
C ALA A 236 -14.75 -14.32 19.12
N GLN A 237 -14.86 -14.07 17.81
CA GLN A 237 -14.87 -15.13 16.81
C GLN A 237 -13.55 -15.90 16.78
N LEU A 238 -12.42 -15.19 16.79
CA LEU A 238 -11.08 -15.80 16.77
C LEU A 238 -10.84 -16.67 18.00
N LEU A 239 -11.22 -16.21 19.19
CA LEU A 239 -11.04 -16.96 20.44
C LEU A 239 -11.85 -18.28 20.46
N LEU A 240 -12.96 -18.36 19.72
CA LEU A 240 -13.70 -19.62 19.53
C LEU A 240 -13.08 -20.57 18.51
N LEU A 241 -12.20 -20.07 17.62
CA LEU A 241 -11.50 -20.88 16.62
C LEU A 241 -10.20 -21.47 17.14
N GLN A 242 -9.68 -20.96 18.26
CA GLN A 242 -8.48 -21.49 18.90
C GLN A 242 -8.73 -22.87 19.51
N THR A 243 -7.64 -23.62 19.68
CA THR A 243 -7.65 -24.97 20.26
C THR A 243 -6.74 -25.01 21.49
N PRO A 244 -7.28 -25.18 22.72
CA PRO A 244 -8.71 -25.23 23.04
C PRO A 244 -9.40 -23.87 22.90
N PRO A 245 -10.73 -23.84 22.65
CA PRO A 245 -11.47 -22.59 22.57
C PRO A 245 -11.45 -21.78 23.87
N GLN A 246 -11.17 -20.48 23.77
CA GLN A 246 -11.15 -19.56 24.92
C GLN A 246 -12.54 -18.95 25.17
N ILE A 247 -13.51 -19.79 25.55
CA ILE A 247 -14.95 -19.43 25.60
C ILE A 247 -15.26 -18.25 26.53
N LYS A 248 -14.64 -18.21 27.70
CA LYS A 248 -14.87 -17.15 28.69
C LYS A 248 -14.49 -15.78 28.12
N ASP A 249 -13.31 -15.69 27.52
CA ASP A 249 -12.79 -14.45 26.96
C ASP A 249 -13.54 -14.08 25.67
N ALA A 250 -13.91 -15.07 24.85
CA ALA A 250 -14.77 -14.87 23.69
C ALA A 250 -16.12 -14.24 24.07
N ARG A 251 -16.75 -14.73 25.14
CA ARG A 251 -18.01 -14.19 25.66
C ARG A 251 -17.84 -12.75 26.15
N GLN A 252 -16.76 -12.44 26.85
CA GLN A 252 -16.47 -11.09 27.32
C GLN A 252 -16.24 -10.11 26.17
N ALA A 253 -15.46 -10.51 25.17
CA ALA A 253 -15.22 -9.72 23.96
C ALA A 253 -16.53 -9.46 23.19
N TYR A 254 -17.37 -10.48 23.00
CA TYR A 254 -18.66 -10.31 22.33
C TYR A 254 -19.60 -9.35 23.10
N GLN A 255 -19.70 -9.50 24.42
CA GLN A 255 -20.45 -8.56 25.26
C GLN A 255 -19.92 -7.13 25.19
N ARG A 256 -18.59 -6.96 25.08
CA ARG A 256 -17.96 -5.65 24.89
C ARG A 256 -18.36 -5.07 23.53
N SER A 257 -18.38 -5.86 22.46
CA SER A 257 -18.87 -5.43 21.14
C SER A 257 -20.30 -4.89 21.22
N LEU A 258 -21.22 -5.65 21.83
CA LEU A 258 -22.62 -5.22 21.96
C LEU A 258 -22.76 -3.92 22.76
N ARG A 259 -22.02 -3.76 23.87
CA ARG A 259 -22.02 -2.51 24.66
C ARG A 259 -21.49 -1.31 23.89
N LEU A 260 -20.64 -1.53 22.89
CA LEU A 260 -20.09 -0.47 22.02
C LEU A 260 -21.01 -0.17 20.83
N GLY A 261 -22.16 -0.84 20.69
CA GLY A 261 -23.10 -0.66 19.59
C GLY A 261 -22.93 -1.66 18.44
N GLY A 262 -22.22 -2.78 18.68
CA GLY A 262 -22.19 -3.89 17.73
C GLY A 262 -23.56 -4.55 17.57
N THR A 263 -23.84 -5.08 16.39
CA THR A 263 -25.09 -5.78 16.10
C THR A 263 -25.09 -7.20 16.67
N PRO A 264 -26.19 -7.66 17.28
CA PRO A 264 -26.34 -9.07 17.66
C PRO A 264 -26.13 -10.02 16.48
N HIS A 265 -25.49 -11.15 16.72
CA HIS A 265 -25.13 -12.15 15.72
C HIS A 265 -25.51 -13.56 16.21
N THR A 266 -26.70 -14.00 15.85
CA THR A 266 -27.31 -15.26 16.33
C THR A 266 -26.40 -16.48 16.22
N PRO A 267 -25.72 -16.74 15.09
CA PRO A 267 -24.82 -17.91 15.00
C PRO A 267 -23.66 -17.89 16.00
N LEU A 268 -23.18 -16.69 16.37
CA LEU A 268 -22.09 -16.57 17.34
C LEU A 268 -22.61 -16.80 18.77
N GLU A 269 -23.81 -16.32 19.07
CA GLU A 269 -24.47 -16.53 20.36
C GLU A 269 -24.75 -18.01 20.63
N GLU A 270 -25.19 -18.74 19.60
CA GLU A 270 -25.40 -20.20 19.69
C GLU A 270 -24.09 -20.93 20.00
N ARG A 271 -23.00 -20.62 19.30
CA ARG A 271 -21.68 -21.21 19.58
C ARG A 271 -21.19 -20.90 21.01
N LEU A 272 -21.43 -19.69 21.50
CA LEU A 272 -21.06 -19.26 22.86
C LEU A 272 -21.89 -19.93 23.97
N LYS A 273 -23.10 -20.40 23.65
CA LYS A 273 -24.00 -21.16 24.54
C LYS A 273 -23.72 -22.66 24.50
N ALA A 274 -23.48 -23.20 23.31
CA ALA A 274 -23.24 -24.63 23.09
C ALA A 274 -21.94 -25.13 23.71
N THR A 275 -20.99 -24.23 24.00
CA THR A 275 -19.75 -24.62 24.67
C THR A 275 -19.92 -24.54 26.18
N PRO A 276 -19.88 -25.68 26.92
CA PRO A 276 -20.05 -25.69 28.36
C PRO A 276 -18.95 -24.87 29.04
N ALA A 277 -19.31 -24.17 30.12
CA ALA A 277 -18.31 -23.52 30.96
C ALA A 277 -17.38 -24.58 31.56
N PRO A 278 -16.07 -24.31 31.65
CA PRO A 278 -15.12 -25.21 32.33
C PRO A 278 -15.47 -25.39 33.81
#